data_AF-A0A848TAY5-F1
#
_entry.id   AF-A0A848TAY5-F1
#
_cell.length_a   1.000
_cell.length_b   1.000
_cell.length_c   1.000
_cell.angle_alpha   90.00
_cell.angle_beta   90.00
_cell.angle_gamma   90.00
#
_symmetry.space_group_name_H-M   'P 1'
#
loop_
_entity.id
_entity.type
_entity.pdbx_description
1 polymer ?
#
loop_
_entity_poly.entity_id
_entity_poly.type
_entity_poly.pdbx_seq_one_letter_code
_entity_poly.pdbx_strand_id
1 'polypeptide(L)'
;MKDAADIHEIMKEIGANARAAAAELAFASPVAKAGALNGAADAILARASGIIAANEKDMAYGREKGLSPAMMDRLMLDDARIEGIADSLRAVAAQDDPV
;
A
#
# COMPACT_ATOMS: atom_id res chain seq x y z
N MET A 1 17.12 8.52 19.62
CA MET A 1 17.72 9.84 19.35
C MET A 1 18.84 9.75 18.32
N LYS A 2 18.55 9.14 17.17
CA LYS A 2 19.21 9.35 15.87
C LYS A 2 18.19 9.98 14.89
N ASP A 3 17.27 10.81 15.38
CA ASP A 3 15.90 10.75 14.85
C ASP A 3 15.52 11.90 13.89
N ALA A 4 16.33 12.96 13.74
CA ALA A 4 15.94 14.14 12.93
C ALA A 4 16.79 14.38 11.66
N ALA A 5 18.11 14.21 11.74
CA ALA A 5 18.98 14.29 10.56
C ALA A 5 18.79 13.07 9.64
N ASP A 6 18.52 11.91 10.24
CA ASP A 6 18.25 10.65 9.53
C ASP A 6 16.91 10.73 8.79
N ILE A 7 15.84 11.21 9.44
CA ILE A 7 14.54 11.35 8.76
C ILE A 7 14.60 12.35 7.61
N HIS A 8 15.35 13.45 7.73
CA HIS A 8 15.52 14.41 6.65
C HIS A 8 16.16 13.76 5.41
N GLU A 9 17.27 13.05 5.60
CA GLU A 9 17.95 12.38 4.48
C GLU A 9 17.13 11.21 3.92
N ILE A 10 16.46 10.40 4.76
CA ILE A 10 15.53 9.36 4.33
C ILE A 10 14.42 9.94 3.46
N MET A 11 13.78 11.02 3.91
CA MET A 11 12.68 11.65 3.16
C MET A 11 13.17 12.23 1.84
N LYS A 12 14.39 12.80 1.81
CA LYS A 12 15.02 13.30 0.59
C LYS A 12 15.32 12.17 -0.39
N GLU A 13 15.82 11.04 0.10
CA GLU A 13 16.10 9.86 -0.72
C GLU A 13 14.82 9.26 -1.30
N ILE A 14 13.77 9.08 -0.48
CA ILE A 14 12.45 8.61 -0.94
C ILE A 14 11.93 9.52 -2.06
N GLY A 15 12.01 10.85 -1.88
CA GLY A 15 11.56 11.81 -2.88
C GLY A 15 12.38 11.78 -4.18
N ALA A 16 13.70 11.64 -4.09
CA ALA A 16 14.58 11.53 -5.25
C ALA A 16 14.28 10.26 -6.07
N ASN A 17 14.12 9.13 -5.38
CA ASN A 17 13.79 7.84 -6.00
C ASN A 17 12.40 7.86 -6.65
N ALA A 18 11.40 8.43 -5.95
CA ALA A 18 10.06 8.57 -6.50
C ALA A 18 10.04 9.47 -7.75
N ARG A 19 10.80 10.57 -7.76
CA ARG A 19 10.91 11.46 -8.93
C ARG A 19 11.55 10.75 -10.13
N ALA A 20 12.60 9.96 -9.90
CA ALA A 20 13.25 9.20 -10.96
C ALA A 20 12.29 8.15 -11.56
N ALA A 21 11.60 7.38 -10.72
CA ALA A 21 10.63 6.39 -11.16
C ALA A 21 9.41 7.00 -11.87
N ALA A 22 8.94 8.17 -11.44
CA ALA A 22 7.83 8.87 -12.07
C ALA A 22 8.12 9.25 -13.53
N ALA A 23 9.38 9.61 -13.84
CA ALA A 23 9.78 9.92 -15.21
C ALA A 23 9.65 8.70 -16.13
N GLU A 24 9.98 7.50 -15.66
CA GLU A 24 9.80 6.26 -16.41
C GLU A 24 8.32 5.88 -16.52
N LEU A 25 7.57 5.98 -15.41
CA LEU A 25 6.16 5.64 -15.36
C LEU A 25 5.31 6.50 -16.32
N ALA A 26 5.68 7.77 -16.52
CA ALA A 26 5.00 8.68 -17.43
C ALA A 26 5.00 8.21 -18.90
N PHE A 27 5.94 7.35 -19.30
CA PHE A 27 6.00 6.77 -20.64
C PHE A 27 5.44 5.34 -20.73
N ALA A 28 5.01 4.76 -19.60
CA ALA A 28 4.41 3.42 -19.59
C ALA A 28 3.08 3.42 -20.36
N SER A 29 2.83 2.37 -21.14
CA SER A 29 1.57 2.25 -21.87
C SER A 29 0.41 1.92 -20.92
N PRO A 30 -0.84 2.31 -21.24
CA PRO A 30 -2.02 1.95 -20.44
C PRO A 30 -2.12 0.45 -20.17
N VAL A 31 -1.76 -0.39 -21.14
CA VAL A 31 -1.73 -1.86 -21.01
C VAL A 31 -0.72 -2.32 -19.96
N ALA A 32 0.48 -1.73 -19.93
CA ALA A 32 1.49 -2.06 -18.94
C ALA A 32 1.05 -1.65 -17.53
N LYS A 33 0.47 -0.46 -17.39
CA LYS A 33 -0.07 0.04 -16.11
C LYS A 33 -1.22 -0.85 -15.60
N ALA A 34 -2.17 -1.20 -16.46
CA ALA A 34 -3.26 -2.13 -16.13
C ALA A 34 -2.72 -3.50 -15.70
N GLY A 35 -1.73 -4.04 -16.42
CA GLY A 35 -1.07 -5.30 -16.07
C GLY A 35 -0.41 -5.26 -14.70
N ALA A 36 0.27 -4.16 -14.37
CA ALA A 36 0.90 -3.97 -13.06
C ALA A 36 -0.15 -3.92 -11.92
N LEU A 37 -1.26 -3.22 -12.11
CA LEU A 37 -2.34 -3.13 -11.11
C LEU A 37 -3.03 -4.49 -10.89
N ASN A 38 -3.31 -5.23 -11.96
CA ASN A 38 -3.88 -6.58 -11.85
C ASN A 38 -2.90 -7.55 -11.15
N GLY A 39 -1.61 -7.50 -11.52
CA GLY A 39 -0.58 -8.29 -10.83
C GLY A 39 -0.44 -7.93 -9.35
N ALA A 40 -0.60 -6.65 -9.00
CA ALA A 40 -0.61 -6.21 -7.61
C ALA A 40 -1.83 -6.76 -6.84
N ALA A 41 -3.02 -6.73 -7.44
CA ALA A 41 -4.23 -7.33 -6.86
C ALA A 41 -4.05 -8.82 -6.58
N ASP A 42 -3.53 -9.57 -7.55
CA ASP A 42 -3.29 -11.00 -7.40
C ASP A 42 -2.22 -11.29 -6.33
N ALA A 43 -1.16 -10.48 -6.28
CA ALA A 43 -0.11 -10.62 -5.28
C ALA A 43 -0.60 -10.33 -3.85
N ILE A 44 -1.50 -9.36 -3.69
CA ILE A 44 -2.13 -9.05 -2.40
C ILE A 44 -2.98 -10.23 -1.93
N LEU A 45 -3.86 -10.76 -2.80
CA LEU A 45 -4.72 -11.90 -2.47
C LEU A 45 -3.89 -13.16 -2.14
N ALA A 46 -2.88 -13.45 -2.94
CA ALA A 46 -2.00 -14.60 -2.71
C ALA A 46 -1.22 -14.51 -1.38
N ARG A 47 -1.09 -13.31 -0.80
CA ARG A 47 -0.38 -13.05 0.46
C ARG A 47 -1.32 -12.60 1.59
N ALA A 48 -2.64 -12.70 1.41
CA ALA A 48 -3.64 -12.18 2.35
C ALA A 48 -3.39 -12.62 3.79
N SER A 49 -3.17 -13.92 4.00
CA SER A 49 -2.89 -14.49 5.33
C SER A 49 -1.64 -13.88 5.99
N GLY A 50 -0.58 -13.63 5.21
CA GLY A 50 0.64 -12.98 5.71
C GLY A 50 0.43 -11.51 6.04
N ILE A 51 -0.39 -10.79 5.26
CA ILE A 51 -0.74 -9.39 5.50
C ILE A 51 -1.59 -9.27 6.78
N ILE A 52 -2.60 -10.13 6.94
CA ILE A 52 -3.46 -10.15 8.13
C ILE A 52 -2.65 -10.48 9.38
N ALA A 53 -1.79 -11.51 9.32
CA ALA A 53 -0.91 -11.87 10.44
C ALA A 53 0.09 -10.75 10.81
N ALA A 54 0.50 -9.92 9.85
CA ALA A 54 1.30 -8.72 10.13
C ALA A 54 0.44 -7.63 10.80
N ASN A 55 -0.77 -7.37 10.27
CA ASN A 55 -1.70 -6.40 10.85
C ASN A 55 -2.12 -6.76 12.26
N GLU A 56 -2.25 -8.04 12.62
CA GLU A 56 -2.53 -8.46 14.01
C GLU A 56 -1.50 -7.94 15.02
N LYS A 57 -0.22 -7.83 14.61
CA LYS A 57 0.83 -7.24 15.45
C LYS A 57 0.62 -5.74 15.61
N ASP A 58 0.23 -5.05 14.54
CA ASP A 58 -0.13 -3.63 14.59
C ASP A 58 -1.38 -3.41 15.45
N MET A 59 -2.35 -4.33 15.41
CA MET A 59 -3.54 -4.29 16.24
C MET A 59 -3.21 -4.48 17.72
N ALA A 60 -2.27 -5.38 18.06
CA ALA A 60 -1.78 -5.52 19.42
C ALA A 60 -1.09 -4.23 19.90
N TYR A 61 -0.17 -3.70 19.10
CA TYR A 61 0.53 -2.44 19.40
C TYR A 61 -0.42 -1.25 19.53
N GLY A 62 -1.43 -1.17 18.66
CA GLY A 62 -2.47 -0.15 18.68
C GLY A 62 -3.28 -0.14 19.98
N ARG A 63 -3.63 -1.33 20.49
CA ARG A 63 -4.29 -1.47 21.80
C ARG A 63 -3.39 -1.02 22.94
N GLU A 64 -2.12 -1.41 22.92
CA GLU A 64 -1.13 -0.99 23.93
C GLU A 64 -0.93 0.54 23.94
N LYS A 65 -1.01 1.18 22.78
CA LYS A 65 -0.94 2.65 22.65
C LYS A 65 -2.25 3.36 22.95
N GLY A 66 -3.32 2.64 23.30
CA GLY A 66 -4.61 3.22 23.67
C GLY A 66 -5.35 3.87 22.51
N LEU A 67 -5.18 3.36 21.28
CA LEU A 67 -5.97 3.83 20.14
C LEU A 67 -7.47 3.66 20.41
N SER A 68 -8.25 4.66 20.00
CA SER A 68 -9.71 4.61 20.15
C SER A 68 -10.32 3.46 19.33
N PRO A 69 -11.52 2.96 19.69
CA PRO A 69 -12.20 1.92 18.91
C PRO A 69 -12.34 2.26 17.42
N ALA A 70 -12.62 3.52 17.09
CA ALA A 70 -12.73 3.98 15.71
C ALA A 70 -11.38 3.97 14.96
N MET A 71 -10.26 4.19 15.65
CA MET A 71 -8.93 4.07 15.05
C MET A 71 -8.53 2.61 14.88
N MET A 72 -8.89 1.74 15.84
CA MET A 72 -8.67 0.30 15.74
C MET A 72 -9.43 -0.30 14.56
N ASP A 73 -10.69 0.09 14.35
CA ASP A 73 -11.48 -0.37 13.20
C ASP A 73 -10.84 0.07 11.86
N ARG A 74 -10.31 1.29 11.76
CA ARG A 74 -9.62 1.76 10.56
C ARG A 74 -8.29 1.04 10.31
N LEU A 75 -7.60 0.61 11.37
CA LEU A 75 -6.33 -0.10 11.27
C LEU A 75 -6.52 -1.57 10.88
N MET A 76 -7.63 -2.17 11.29
CA MET A 76 -7.90 -3.59 11.12
C MET A 76 -8.04 -3.99 9.64
N LEU A 77 -7.36 -5.08 9.29
CA LEU A 77 -7.50 -5.79 8.04
C LEU A 77 -8.04 -7.20 8.31
N ASP A 78 -9.05 -7.58 7.54
CA ASP A 78 -9.63 -8.92 7.46
C ASP A 78 -9.73 -9.34 5.98
N ASP A 79 -10.17 -10.57 5.72
CA ASP A 79 -10.27 -11.09 4.35
C ASP A 79 -11.13 -10.19 3.45
N ALA A 80 -12.27 -9.71 3.96
CA ALA A 80 -13.17 -8.84 3.20
C ALA A 80 -12.52 -7.50 2.81
N ARG A 81 -11.73 -6.89 3.71
CA ARG A 81 -10.99 -5.67 3.41
C ARG A 81 -9.85 -5.92 2.42
N ILE A 82 -9.16 -7.05 2.52
CA ILE A 82 -8.12 -7.44 1.57
C ILE A 82 -8.71 -7.68 0.17
N GLU A 83 -9.85 -8.36 0.07
CA GLU A 83 -10.61 -8.53 -1.17
C GLU A 83 -11.02 -7.16 -1.74
N GLY A 84 -11.57 -6.28 -0.91
CA GLY A 84 -11.95 -4.93 -1.32
C GLY A 84 -10.77 -4.09 -1.86
N ILE A 85 -9.57 -4.25 -1.30
CA ILE A 85 -8.35 -3.59 -1.80
C ILE A 85 -7.98 -4.15 -3.19
N ALA A 86 -8.00 -5.46 -3.36
CA ALA A 86 -7.69 -6.10 -4.65
C ALA A 86 -8.71 -5.71 -5.74
N ASP A 87 -10.00 -5.68 -5.40
CA ASP A 87 -11.05 -5.27 -6.32
C ASP A 87 -10.94 -3.79 -6.69
N SER A 88 -10.55 -2.93 -5.74
CA SER A 88 -10.29 -1.52 -6.03
C SER A 88 -9.15 -1.34 -7.04
N LEU A 89 -8.07 -2.12 -6.92
CA LEU A 89 -6.97 -2.12 -7.89
C LEU A 89 -7.44 -2.57 -9.28
N ARG A 90 -8.24 -3.64 -9.35
CA ARG A 90 -8.83 -4.13 -10.60
C ARG A 90 -9.78 -3.11 -11.23
N ALA A 91 -10.56 -2.40 -10.42
CA ALA A 91 -11.45 -1.34 -10.89
C ALA A 91 -10.69 -0.16 -11.50
N VAL A 92 -9.54 0.23 -10.91
CA VAL A 92 -8.66 1.24 -11.51
C VAL A 92 -8.04 0.70 -12.79
N ALA A 93 -7.55 -0.54 -12.80
CA ALA A 93 -6.92 -1.16 -13.97
C ALA A 93 -7.85 -1.27 -15.20
N ALA A 94 -9.17 -1.28 -14.99
CA ALA A 94 -10.17 -1.36 -16.04
C ALA A 94 -10.52 -0.01 -16.69
N GLN A 95 -9.95 1.11 -16.22
CA GLN A 95 -10.16 2.43 -16.82
C GLN A 95 -9.36 2.58 -18.14
N ASP A 96 -9.79 3.49 -19.01
CA ASP A 96 -9.19 3.69 -20.34
C ASP A 96 -7.70 4.12 -20.29
N ASP A 97 -7.33 4.94 -19.31
CA ASP A 97 -5.94 5.25 -18.96
C ASP A 97 -5.76 5.10 -17.44
N PRO A 98 -5.33 3.93 -16.97
CA PRO A 98 -5.18 3.68 -15.56
C PRO A 98 -3.88 4.30 -15.05
N VAL A 99 -4.04 5.42 -14.31
CA VAL A 99 -3.02 6.18 -13.56
C VAL A 99 -2.02 6.98 -14.39
#